data_AF-A0A3N7HKX6-F1
#
_entry.id   AF-A0A3N7HKX6-F1
#
_cell.length_a   1.000
_cell.length_b   1.000
_cell.length_c   1.000
_cell.angle_alpha   90.00
_cell.angle_beta   90.00
_cell.angle_gamma   90.00
#
_symmetry.space_group_name_H-M   'P 1'
#
loop_
_entity.id
_entity.type
_entity.pdbx_description
1 polymer ?
#
loop_
_entity_poly.entity_id
_entity_poly.type
_entity_poly.pdbx_seq_one_letter_code
_entity_poly.pdbx_strand_id
1 'polypeptide(L)'
;MIAQDFMRMPTPAMFRMVESQPVSALTQQVEMTRKLISAMMVGQMYGWTDDVEAVFALLAKMLGDGRHLRISLALASAIGGDTGPANALLDEGMDDWPSSEPARVSVAMALKIGGDERWVGVCEHTLAVSNNDDARRFARQLLDQRYSQA
;
A
#
# COMPACT_ATOMS: atom_id res chain seq x y z
N MET A 1 -46.92 53.19 -28.07
CA MET A 1 -45.74 54.06 -27.90
C MET A 1 -44.72 53.22 -27.15
N ILE A 2 -43.73 52.68 -27.87
CA ILE A 2 -42.75 51.71 -27.38
C ILE A 2 -41.45 52.47 -27.14
N ALA A 3 -40.99 52.53 -25.88
CA ALA A 3 -39.62 52.83 -25.51
C ALA A 3 -39.12 51.58 -24.77
N GLN A 4 -38.36 50.71 -25.43
CA GLN A 4 -36.89 50.71 -25.39
C GLN A 4 -36.34 50.77 -23.97
N ASP A 5 -36.42 49.64 -23.27
CA ASP A 5 -35.42 49.32 -22.25
C ASP A 5 -34.62 48.11 -22.69
N PHE A 6 -33.35 48.40 -22.90
CA PHE A 6 -32.28 47.51 -23.33
C PHE A 6 -32.15 46.34 -22.34
N MET A 7 -32.60 45.14 -22.74
CA MET A 7 -32.11 43.92 -22.11
C MET A 7 -30.61 43.80 -22.37
N ARG A 8 -29.79 44.23 -21.40
CA ARG A 8 -28.40 43.79 -21.28
C ARG A 8 -28.43 42.29 -20.99
N MET A 9 -28.33 41.48 -22.04
CA MET A 9 -27.97 40.08 -21.86
C MET A 9 -26.58 40.01 -21.20
N PRO A 10 -26.38 39.18 -20.17
CA PRO A 10 -25.04 38.85 -19.74
C PRO A 10 -24.35 38.17 -20.91
N THR A 11 -23.17 38.66 -21.27
CA THR A 11 -22.30 38.04 -22.26
C THR A 11 -22.16 36.55 -21.90
N PRO A 12 -22.34 35.60 -22.83
CA PRO A 12 -22.05 34.21 -22.50
C PRO A 12 -20.58 34.17 -22.11
N ALA A 13 -20.31 33.86 -20.84
CA ALA A 13 -18.98 33.49 -20.41
C ALA A 13 -18.56 32.39 -21.38
N MET A 14 -17.60 32.69 -22.25
CA MET A 14 -16.93 31.67 -23.04
C MET A 14 -16.51 30.63 -22.01
N PHE A 15 -17.12 29.44 -22.06
CA PHE A 15 -16.58 28.27 -21.39
C PHE A 15 -15.16 28.16 -21.91
N ARG A 16 -14.21 28.61 -21.10
CA ARG A 16 -12.81 28.34 -21.31
C ARG A 16 -12.75 26.84 -21.21
N MET A 17 -12.79 26.14 -22.34
CA MET A 17 -12.38 24.75 -22.40
C MET A 17 -11.00 24.76 -21.78
N VAL A 18 -10.93 24.31 -20.53
CA VAL A 18 -9.66 24.00 -19.89
C VAL A 18 -9.14 22.87 -20.76
N GLU A 19 -8.29 23.23 -21.70
CA GLU A 19 -7.55 22.29 -22.53
C GLU A 19 -6.84 21.39 -21.54
N SER A 20 -7.36 20.17 -21.38
CA SER A 20 -6.79 19.21 -20.46
C SER A 20 -5.42 18.89 -21.01
N GLN A 21 -4.39 19.38 -20.33
CA GLN A 21 -3.01 19.08 -20.73
C GLN A 21 -2.89 17.56 -20.82
N PRO A 22 -2.34 17.03 -21.93
CA PRO A 22 -2.18 15.60 -22.08
C PRO A 22 -1.28 15.09 -20.95
N VAL A 23 -1.84 14.23 -20.10
CA VAL A 23 -1.10 13.58 -19.01
C VAL A 23 0.02 12.77 -19.66
N SER A 24 1.25 12.91 -19.17
CA SER A 24 2.38 12.17 -19.73
C SER A 24 2.13 10.66 -19.61
N ALA A 25 2.62 9.87 -20.57
CA ALA A 25 2.47 8.41 -20.55
C ALA A 25 3.02 7.79 -19.25
N LEU A 26 4.12 8.34 -18.72
CA LEU A 26 4.70 7.93 -17.45
C LEU A 26 3.74 8.19 -16.28
N THR A 27 3.13 9.37 -16.23
CA THR A 27 2.14 9.72 -15.20
C THR A 27 0.94 8.79 -15.26
N GLN A 28 0.46 8.46 -16.46
CA GLN A 28 -0.64 7.51 -16.65
C GLN A 28 -0.26 6.10 -16.18
N GLN A 29 0.95 5.65 -16.46
CA GLN A 29 1.45 4.34 -16.02
C GLN A 29 1.56 4.24 -14.50
N VAL A 30 2.07 5.28 -13.83
CA VAL A 30 2.15 5.33 -12.36
C VAL A 30 0.75 5.29 -11.73
N GLU A 31 -0.19 6.06 -12.25
CA GLU A 31 -1.57 6.06 -11.73
C GLU A 31 -2.27 4.72 -11.95
N MET A 32 -2.09 4.10 -13.12
CA MET A 32 -2.64 2.76 -13.40
C MET A 32 -2.05 1.71 -12.45
N THR A 33 -0.73 1.75 -12.24
CA THR A 33 -0.03 0.85 -11.32
C THR A 33 -0.57 1.01 -9.90
N ARG A 34 -0.71 2.25 -9.43
CA ARG A 34 -1.27 2.53 -8.09
C ARG A 34 -2.67 1.97 -7.94
N LYS A 35 -3.55 2.19 -8.93
CA LYS A 35 -4.92 1.67 -8.93
C LYS A 35 -4.96 0.14 -8.88
N LEU A 36 -4.09 -0.53 -9.65
CA LEU A 36 -4.00 -1.98 -9.66
C LEU A 36 -3.51 -2.52 -8.30
N ILE A 37 -2.50 -1.90 -7.69
CA ILE A 37 -2.04 -2.28 -6.34
C ILE A 37 -3.18 -2.13 -5.33
N SER A 38 -3.90 -1.01 -5.35
CA SER A 38 -5.03 -0.77 -4.46
C SER A 38 -6.15 -1.80 -4.67
N ALA A 39 -6.51 -2.10 -5.92
CA ALA A 39 -7.53 -3.10 -6.24
C ALA A 39 -7.11 -4.50 -5.74
N MET A 40 -5.85 -4.87 -5.95
CA MET A 40 -5.28 -6.13 -5.46
C MET A 40 -5.35 -6.22 -3.93
N MET A 41 -4.98 -5.17 -3.20
CA MET A 41 -5.07 -5.16 -1.74
C MET A 41 -6.51 -5.29 -1.25
N VAL A 42 -7.46 -4.57 -1.86
CA VAL A 42 -8.88 -4.69 -1.51
C VAL A 42 -9.39 -6.11 -1.79
N GLY A 43 -9.07 -6.68 -2.96
CA GLY A 43 -9.42 -8.06 -3.28
C GLY A 43 -8.88 -9.06 -2.24
N GLN A 44 -7.64 -8.87 -1.79
CA GLN A 44 -7.03 -9.70 -0.75
C GLN A 44 -7.78 -9.60 0.58
N MET A 45 -8.20 -8.41 0.99
CA MET A 45 -8.98 -8.20 2.23
C MET A 45 -10.33 -8.95 2.20
N TYR A 46 -10.92 -9.13 1.03
CA TYR A 46 -12.22 -9.80 0.84
C TYR A 46 -12.12 -11.27 0.38
N GLY A 47 -10.90 -11.82 0.26
CA GLY A 47 -10.68 -13.21 -0.14
C GLY A 47 -10.94 -13.50 -1.62
N TRP A 48 -10.83 -12.52 -2.51
CA TRP A 48 -10.99 -12.68 -3.95
C TRP A 48 -9.69 -13.21 -4.60
N THR A 49 -9.34 -14.46 -4.28
CA THR A 49 -8.02 -15.05 -4.59
C THR A 49 -7.66 -15.02 -6.07
N ASP A 50 -8.59 -15.42 -6.96
CA ASP A 50 -8.30 -15.55 -8.39
C ASP A 50 -7.98 -14.19 -9.04
N ASP A 51 -8.73 -13.15 -8.68
CA ASP A 51 -8.50 -11.79 -9.16
C ASP A 51 -7.18 -11.21 -8.62
N VAL A 52 -6.87 -11.50 -7.35
CA VAL A 52 -5.62 -11.07 -6.71
C VAL A 52 -4.43 -11.71 -7.40
N GLU A 53 -4.47 -13.02 -7.69
CA GLU A 53 -3.39 -13.73 -8.38
C GLU A 53 -3.13 -13.16 -9.78
N ALA A 54 -4.20 -12.88 -10.54
CA ALA A 54 -4.10 -12.30 -11.86
C ALA A 54 -3.44 -10.90 -11.82
N VAL A 55 -3.87 -10.03 -10.90
CA VAL A 55 -3.32 -8.68 -10.77
C VAL A 55 -1.89 -8.71 -10.23
N PHE A 56 -1.58 -9.59 -9.27
CA PHE A 56 -0.23 -9.78 -8.75
C PHE A 56 0.74 -10.20 -9.86
N ALA A 57 0.37 -11.19 -10.68
CA ALA A 57 1.21 -11.66 -11.78
C ALA A 57 1.48 -10.56 -12.81
N LEU A 58 0.50 -9.70 -13.08
CA LEU A 58 0.66 -8.53 -13.95
C LEU A 58 1.62 -7.49 -13.32
N LEU A 59 1.39 -7.13 -12.07
CA LEU A 59 2.19 -6.13 -11.36
C LEU A 59 3.64 -6.58 -11.15
N ALA A 60 3.87 -7.87 -10.87
CA ALA A 60 5.21 -8.44 -10.80
C ALA A 60 5.95 -8.22 -12.14
N LYS A 61 5.33 -8.58 -13.28
CA LYS A 61 5.95 -8.32 -14.60
C LYS A 61 6.26 -6.84 -14.86
N MET A 62 5.48 -5.92 -14.30
CA MET A 62 5.68 -4.48 -14.47
C MET A 62 6.73 -3.88 -13.52
N LEU A 63 6.84 -4.40 -12.29
CA LEU A 63 7.60 -3.77 -11.20
C LEU A 63 8.82 -4.58 -10.72
N GLY A 64 8.95 -5.84 -11.13
CA GLY A 64 10.09 -6.71 -10.79
C GLY A 64 9.68 -8.02 -10.12
N ASP A 65 10.43 -8.44 -9.11
CA ASP A 65 10.26 -9.76 -8.47
C ASP A 65 9.01 -9.90 -7.57
N GLY A 66 8.24 -8.82 -7.40
CA GLY A 66 7.00 -8.81 -6.62
C GLY A 66 7.18 -8.88 -5.11
N ARG A 67 8.41 -8.86 -4.58
CA ARG A 67 8.67 -8.98 -3.13
C ARG A 67 7.92 -7.92 -2.30
N HIS A 68 7.98 -6.66 -2.70
CA HIS A 68 7.21 -5.59 -2.06
C HIS A 68 5.69 -5.79 -2.16
N LEU A 69 5.21 -6.35 -3.27
CA LEU A 69 3.78 -6.66 -3.45
C LEU A 69 3.33 -7.74 -2.47
N ARG A 70 4.19 -8.73 -2.18
CA ARG A 70 3.90 -9.78 -1.19
C ARG A 70 3.73 -9.20 0.22
N ILE A 71 4.53 -8.19 0.60
CA ILE A 71 4.35 -7.49 1.88
C ILE A 71 3.02 -6.71 1.89
N SER A 72 2.68 -6.03 0.79
CA SER A 72 1.38 -5.34 0.67
C SER A 72 0.20 -6.32 0.78
N LEU A 73 0.31 -7.51 0.18
CA LEU A 73 -0.69 -8.57 0.31
C LEU A 73 -0.75 -9.11 1.74
N ALA A 74 0.38 -9.31 2.42
CA ALA A 74 0.39 -9.74 3.81
C ALA A 74 -0.31 -8.75 4.74
N LEU A 75 -0.07 -7.45 4.54
CA LEU A 75 -0.79 -6.39 5.27
C LEU A 75 -2.28 -6.39 4.96
N ALA A 76 -2.66 -6.50 3.69
CA ALA A 76 -4.06 -6.54 3.28
C ALA A 76 -4.79 -7.77 3.84
N SER A 77 -4.15 -8.94 3.81
CA SER A 77 -4.68 -10.17 4.39
C SER A 77 -4.89 -10.04 5.89
N ALA A 78 -3.93 -9.44 6.60
CA ALA A 78 -4.03 -9.20 8.03
C ALA A 78 -5.19 -8.26 8.40
N ILE A 79 -5.47 -7.23 7.58
CA ILE A 79 -6.66 -6.37 7.76
C ILE A 79 -7.95 -7.19 7.56
N GLY A 80 -7.93 -8.14 6.62
CA GLY A 80 -9.00 -9.14 6.43
C GLY A 80 -9.08 -10.20 7.53
N GLY A 81 -8.17 -10.18 8.52
CA GLY A 81 -8.14 -11.13 9.63
C GLY A 81 -7.30 -12.39 9.40
N ASP A 82 -6.55 -12.47 8.30
CA ASP A 82 -5.69 -13.62 7.97
C ASP A 82 -4.20 -13.24 8.02
N THR A 83 -3.48 -13.81 8.99
CA THR A 83 -2.02 -13.64 9.14
C THR A 83 -1.20 -14.69 8.39
N GLY A 84 -1.83 -15.65 7.72
CA GLY A 84 -1.18 -16.74 6.99
C GLY A 84 -0.09 -16.26 6.03
N PRO A 85 -0.34 -15.28 5.15
CA PRO A 85 0.67 -14.76 4.24
C PRO A 85 1.86 -14.09 4.94
N ALA A 86 1.63 -13.41 6.07
CA ALA A 86 2.70 -12.80 6.86
C ALA A 86 3.58 -13.87 7.52
N ASN A 87 2.96 -14.92 8.07
CA ASN A 87 3.68 -16.06 8.63
C ASN A 87 4.51 -16.79 7.58
N ALA A 88 3.94 -17.05 6.39
CA ALA A 88 4.66 -17.69 5.29
C ALA A 88 5.92 -16.91 4.87
N LEU A 89 5.84 -15.57 4.81
CA LEU A 89 7.01 -14.74 4.48
C LEU A 89 8.13 -14.86 5.52
N LEU A 90 7.81 -14.95 6.81
CA LEU A 90 8.82 -15.15 7.84
C LEU A 90 9.43 -16.56 7.79
N ASP A 91 8.59 -17.57 7.56
CA ASP A 91 9.00 -18.98 7.52
C ASP A 91 9.85 -19.30 6.27
N GLU A 92 9.59 -18.63 5.14
CA GLU A 92 10.42 -18.71 3.92
C GLU A 92 11.84 -18.17 4.12
N GLY A 93 12.03 -17.26 5.09
CA GLY A 93 13.29 -16.54 5.27
C GLY A 93 13.44 -15.40 4.26
N MET A 94 13.66 -14.18 4.75
CA MET A 94 13.72 -12.97 3.93
C MET A 94 15.16 -12.44 3.77
N ASP A 95 16.18 -13.24 4.08
CA ASP A 95 17.56 -12.75 4.22
C ASP A 95 18.14 -12.21 2.90
N ASP A 96 17.70 -12.71 1.75
CA ASP A 96 18.13 -12.30 0.40
C ASP A 96 17.28 -11.14 -0.19
N TRP A 97 16.34 -10.60 0.58
CA TRP A 97 15.50 -9.48 0.15
C TRP A 97 16.28 -8.16 0.20
N PRO A 98 16.04 -7.25 -0.75
CA PRO A 98 16.47 -5.86 -0.61
C PRO A 98 15.90 -5.29 0.69
N SER A 99 16.78 -4.74 1.54
CA SER A 99 16.38 -4.20 2.84
C SER A 99 15.60 -5.22 3.70
N SER A 100 16.13 -6.44 3.81
CA SER A 100 15.51 -7.57 4.51
C SER A 100 15.11 -7.30 5.96
N GLU A 101 15.89 -6.50 6.69
CA GLU A 101 15.60 -6.14 8.08
C GLU A 101 14.35 -5.23 8.20
N PRO A 102 14.27 -4.07 7.52
CA PRO A 102 13.02 -3.29 7.46
C PRO A 102 11.82 -4.07 6.90
N ALA A 103 12.05 -4.95 5.93
CA ALA A 103 11.00 -5.79 5.35
C ALA A 103 10.40 -6.75 6.40
N ARG A 104 11.24 -7.42 7.20
CA ARG A 104 10.80 -8.27 8.32
C ARG A 104 9.96 -7.50 9.34
N VAL A 105 10.36 -6.27 9.67
CA VAL A 105 9.59 -5.41 10.59
C VAL A 105 8.23 -5.01 9.99
N SER A 106 8.16 -4.80 8.67
CA SER A 106 6.90 -4.55 7.97
C SER A 106 5.97 -5.78 7.97
N VAL A 107 6.53 -6.99 7.88
CA VAL A 107 5.76 -8.23 8.07
C VAL A 107 5.30 -8.40 9.52
N ALA A 108 6.12 -7.99 10.51
CA ALA A 108 5.68 -7.94 11.91
C ALA A 108 4.48 -6.98 12.12
N MET A 109 4.43 -5.86 11.38
CA MET A 109 3.25 -4.99 11.40
C MET A 109 1.99 -5.70 10.90
N ALA A 110 2.09 -6.52 9.86
CA ALA A 110 0.96 -7.33 9.40
C ALA A 110 0.50 -8.32 10.48
N LEU A 111 1.43 -9.04 11.11
CA LEU A 111 1.11 -9.93 12.24
C LEU A 111 0.40 -9.19 13.39
N LYS A 112 0.88 -7.99 13.74
CA LYS A 112 0.26 -7.14 14.77
C LYS A 112 -1.17 -6.74 14.39
N ILE A 113 -1.41 -6.32 13.14
CA ILE A 113 -2.74 -5.95 12.65
C ILE A 113 -3.70 -7.14 12.75
N GLY A 114 -3.25 -8.34 12.38
CA GLY A 114 -4.05 -9.56 12.45
C GLY A 114 -4.12 -10.20 13.84
N GLY A 115 -3.52 -9.59 14.87
CA GLY A 115 -3.59 -10.07 16.27
C GLY A 115 -2.66 -11.25 16.61
N ASP A 116 -1.66 -11.54 15.78
CA ASP A 116 -0.69 -12.63 16.01
C ASP A 116 0.53 -12.14 16.80
N GLU A 117 0.64 -12.54 18.07
CA GLU A 117 1.70 -12.14 19.02
C GLU A 117 3.14 -12.46 18.57
N ARG A 118 3.36 -13.28 17.53
CA ARG A 118 4.70 -13.49 16.94
C ARG A 118 5.37 -12.18 16.54
N TRP A 119 4.59 -11.12 16.25
CA TRP A 119 5.10 -9.80 15.89
C TRP A 119 6.10 -9.23 16.93
N VAL A 120 5.89 -9.52 18.22
CA VAL A 120 6.73 -9.03 19.33
C VAL A 120 8.13 -9.61 19.19
N GLY A 121 8.23 -10.93 19.04
CA GLY A 121 9.52 -11.63 18.92
C GLY A 121 10.33 -11.17 17.71
N VAL A 122 9.67 -10.87 16.59
CA VAL A 122 10.33 -10.31 15.40
C VAL A 122 10.95 -8.94 15.71
N CYS A 123 10.22 -8.07 16.40
CA CYS A 123 10.70 -6.73 16.77
C CYS A 123 11.84 -6.81 17.80
N GLU A 124 11.71 -7.62 18.84
CA GLU A 124 12.74 -7.83 19.87
C GLU A 124 14.03 -8.40 19.27
N HIS A 125 13.91 -9.42 18.40
CA HIS A 125 15.05 -9.98 17.69
C HIS A 125 15.74 -8.92 16.83
N THR A 126 14.97 -8.14 16.06
CA THR A 126 15.52 -7.04 15.26
C THR A 126 16.32 -6.08 16.14
N LEU A 127 15.79 -5.65 17.30
CA LEU A 127 16.53 -4.75 18.20
C LEU A 127 17.79 -5.37 18.81
N ALA A 128 17.82 -6.70 18.96
CA ALA A 128 18.98 -7.41 19.49
C ALA A 128 20.11 -7.55 18.46
N VAL A 129 19.80 -7.76 17.17
CA VAL A 129 20.81 -8.17 16.17
C VAL A 129 21.03 -7.19 15.02
N SER A 130 20.04 -6.34 14.70
CA SER A 130 20.10 -5.41 13.57
C SER A 130 21.03 -4.24 13.84
N ASN A 131 21.83 -3.87 12.84
CA ASN A 131 22.57 -2.60 12.77
C ASN A 131 21.89 -1.57 11.85
N ASN A 132 20.71 -1.88 11.31
CA ASN A 132 19.96 -0.98 10.44
C ASN A 132 19.10 -0.02 11.28
N ASP A 133 19.42 1.28 11.22
CA ASP A 133 18.73 2.29 12.01
C ASP A 133 17.22 2.39 11.73
N ASP A 134 16.81 2.26 10.47
CA ASP A 134 15.40 2.30 10.10
C ASP A 134 14.64 1.08 10.65
N ALA A 135 15.20 -0.12 10.51
CA ALA A 135 14.61 -1.34 11.06
C ALA A 135 14.46 -1.27 12.58
N ARG A 136 15.51 -0.82 13.27
CA ARG A 136 15.49 -0.62 14.72
C ARG A 136 14.47 0.45 15.14
N ARG A 137 14.40 1.57 14.42
CA ARG A 137 13.42 2.63 14.70
C ARG A 137 12.00 2.11 14.56
N PHE A 138 11.69 1.42 13.46
CA PHE A 138 10.35 0.86 13.24
C PHE A 138 9.99 -0.20 14.28
N ALA A 139 10.92 -1.10 14.62
CA ALA A 139 10.69 -2.11 15.65
C ALA A 139 10.37 -1.50 17.02
N ARG A 140 11.08 -0.42 17.41
CA ARG A 140 10.76 0.34 18.63
C ARG A 140 9.36 0.93 18.58
N GLN A 141 9.02 1.62 17.50
CA GLN A 141 7.69 2.24 17.34
C GLN A 141 6.55 1.21 17.44
N LEU A 142 6.74 0.02 16.86
CA LEU A 142 5.77 -1.08 16.94
C LEU A 142 5.58 -1.57 18.38
N LEU A 143 6.67 -1.71 19.15
CA LEU A 143 6.63 -2.14 20.55
C LEU A 143 6.06 -1.06 21.48
N ASP A 144 6.41 0.22 21.30
CA ASP A 144 5.94 1.33 22.14
C ASP A 144 4.40 1.48 22.09
N GLN A 145 3.81 1.25 20.92
CA GLN A 145 2.35 1.23 20.74
C GLN A 145 1.65 0.14 21.57
N ARG A 146 2.32 -0.97 21.89
CA ARG A 146 1.75 -2.03 22.76
C ARG A 146 1.53 -1.51 24.17
N TYR A 147 2.51 -0.77 24.69
CA TYR A 147 2.48 -0.23 26.06
C TYR A 147 1.60 1.01 26.20
N SER A 148 1.16 1.61 25.09
CA SER A 148 0.25 2.76 25.10
C SER A 148 -1.24 2.36 25.15
N GLN A 149 -1.56 1.07 25.00
CA GLN A 149 -2.93 0.53 25.05
C GLN A 149 -3.21 -0.31 26.31
N ALA A 150 -2.26 -0.38 27.24
CA ALA A 150 -2.40 -1.01 28.56
C ALA A 150 -2.63 0.06 29.64
#